data_AF-A0A383DYD1-F1
#
_entry.id   AF-A0A383DYD1-F1
#
_cell.length_a   1.000
_cell.length_b   1.000
_cell.length_c   1.000
_cell.angle_alpha   90.00
_cell.angle_beta   90.00
_cell.angle_gamma   90.00
#
_symmetry.space_group_name_H-M   'P 1'
#
loop_
_entity.id
_entity.type
_entity.pdbx_description
1 polymer ?
#
loop_
_entity_poly.entity_id
_entity_poly.type
_entity_poly.pdbx_seq_one_letter_code
_entity_poly.pdbx_strand_id
1 'polypeptide(L)' 'MEDSFFFTSKKSGHTYDINSVELLPPVIPSKIIALGYNYKDLVGDRDKYDEPVIFLKPPSAVIGHGDSIEITTSMNK' A
#
# COMPACT_ATOMS: atom_id res chain seq x y z
N MET A 1 10.54 7.58 -22.90
CA MET A 1 9.47 6.63 -22.51
C MET A 1 9.95 5.18 -22.51
N GLU A 2 10.92 4.80 -23.36
CA GLU A 2 11.40 3.42 -23.48
C GLU A 2 12.14 2.86 -22.25
N ASP A 3 12.72 3.71 -21.40
CA ASP A 3 13.43 3.31 -20.17
C ASP A 3 12.57 3.34 -18.89
N SER A 4 11.25 3.41 -19.02
CA SER A 4 10.37 3.38 -17.85
C SER A 4 10.15 1.94 -17.38
N PHE A 5 10.39 1.72 -16.08
CA PHE A 5 10.13 0.45 -15.38
C PHE A 5 8.70 -0.09 -15.62
N PHE A 6 7.74 0.77 -15.92
CA PHE A 6 6.35 0.38 -16.15
C PHE A 6 6.09 -0.32 -17.49
N PHE A 7 7.01 -0.22 -18.46
CA PHE A 7 6.82 -0.80 -19.78
C PHE A 7 7.84 -1.89 -20.11
N THR A 8 9.08 -1.72 -19.66
CA THR A 8 10.13 -2.72 -19.87
C THR A 8 10.97 -2.87 -18.60
N SER A 9 11.41 -4.10 -18.31
CA SER A 9 12.38 -4.37 -17.24
C SER A 9 13.53 -5.21 -17.78
N LYS A 10 14.76 -4.84 -17.42
CA LYS A 10 15.98 -5.57 -17.76
C LYS A 10 16.73 -5.89 -16.48
N LYS A 11 17.11 -7.15 -16.29
CA LYS A 11 17.92 -7.56 -15.13
C LYS A 11 19.27 -6.85 -15.16
N SER A 12 19.68 -6.30 -14.02
CA SER A 12 21.00 -5.68 -13.85
C SER A 12 22.14 -6.69 -13.69
N GLY A 13 21.83 -7.98 -13.53
CA GLY A 13 22.80 -9.04 -13.21
C GLY A 13 23.21 -9.09 -11.73
N HIS A 14 22.78 -8.12 -10.92
CA HIS A 14 23.08 -8.09 -9.49
C HIS A 14 22.10 -8.99 -8.73
N THR A 15 22.61 -9.71 -7.73
CA THR A 15 21.83 -10.55 -6.82
C THR A 15 22.25 -10.22 -5.40
N TYR A 16 21.28 -10.09 -4.50
CA TYR A 16 21.49 -9.78 -3.09
C TYR A 16 20.79 -10.84 -2.24
N ASP A 17 21.35 -11.18 -1.08
CA ASP A 17 20.61 -11.94 -0.07
C ASP A 17 19.52 -11.04 0.49
N ILE A 18 18.29 -11.57 0.57
CA ILE A 18 17.13 -10.83 1.08
C ILE A 18 17.34 -10.36 2.52
N ASN A 19 18.14 -11.09 3.32
CA ASN A 19 18.45 -10.73 4.70
C ASN A 19 19.52 -9.64 4.81
N SER A 20 20.17 -9.27 3.70
CA SER A 20 21.21 -8.25 3.63
C SER A 20 20.72 -6.91 3.05
N VAL A 21 19.43 -6.80 2.72
CA VAL A 21 18.83 -5.61 2.13
C VAL A 21 17.64 -5.13 2.96
N GLU A 22 17.30 -3.86 2.79
CA GLU A 22 16.10 -3.26 3.35
C GLU A 22 15.00 -3.20 2.29
N LEU A 23 13.80 -3.67 2.64
CA LEU A 23 12.64 -3.66 1.76
C LEU A 23 11.85 -2.36 1.89
N LEU A 24 12.15 -1.41 1.01
CA LEU A 24 11.39 -0.18 0.87
C LEU A 24 10.02 -0.42 0.22
N PRO A 25 9.08 0.54 0.33
CA PRO A 25 7.86 0.51 -0.45
C PRO A 25 8.15 0.38 -1.96
N PRO A 26 7.36 -0.41 -2.70
CA PRO A 26 7.64 -0.70 -4.11
C PRO A 26 7.37 0.49 -5.05
N VAL A 27 6.72 1.55 -4.57
CA VAL A 27 6.36 2.75 -5.34
C VAL A 27 6.35 3.99 -4.45
N ILE A 28 6.47 5.16 -5.08
CA ILE A 28 6.24 6.47 -4.45
C ILE A 28 4.92 7.01 -5.02
N PRO A 29 3.78 6.78 -4.34
CA PRO A 29 2.48 7.15 -4.89
C PRO A 29 2.23 8.66 -4.76
N SER A 30 1.55 9.26 -5.73
CA SER A 30 1.00 10.61 -5.58
C SER A 30 -0.27 10.64 -4.71
N LYS A 31 -0.96 9.50 -4.60
CA LYS A 31 -2.16 9.29 -3.79
C LYS A 31 -2.39 7.80 -3.54
N ILE A 32 -3.09 7.46 -2.47
CA ILE A 32 -3.55 6.09 -2.18
C ILE A 32 -5.07 6.11 -2.12
N ILE A 33 -5.71 5.33 -2.99
CA ILE A 33 -7.17 5.17 -3.05
C ILE A 33 -7.50 3.81 -2.46
N ALA A 34 -8.33 3.78 -1.43
CA ALA A 34 -8.72 2.57 -0.72
C ALA A 34 -10.23 2.35 -0.80
N LEU A 35 -10.64 1.10 -0.67
CA LEU A 35 -12.03 0.67 -0.74
C LEU A 35 -12.45 0.09 0.60
N GLY A 36 -13.48 0.68 1.21
CA GLY A 36 -14.13 0.17 2.41
C GLY A 36 -15.12 -0.94 2.07
N TYR A 37 -15.34 -1.83 3.04
CA TYR A 37 -16.38 -2.87 3.00
C TYR A 37 -16.36 -3.76 1.74
N ASN A 38 -15.16 -4.10 1.23
CA ASN A 38 -14.99 -4.91 0.02
C ASN A 38 -15.01 -6.43 0.25
N TYR A 39 -15.56 -6.87 1.38
CA TYR A 39 -15.75 -8.28 1.72
C TYR A 39 -17.18 -8.46 2.21
N LYS A 40 -17.84 -9.54 1.77
CA LYS A 40 -19.24 -9.84 2.12
C LYS A 40 -19.48 -9.93 3.62
N ASP A 41 -18.49 -10.34 4.40
CA ASP A 41 -18.64 -10.50 5.84
C ASP A 41 -18.38 -9.19 6.60
N LEU A 42 -17.87 -8.15 5.93
CA LEU A 42 -17.52 -6.86 6.54
C LEU A 42 -18.54 -5.75 6.26
N VAL A 43 -19.51 -5.95 5.35
CA VAL A 43 -20.55 -4.96 5.03
C VAL A 43 -21.57 -4.74 6.17
N GLY A 44 -21.45 -5.49 7.27
CA GLY A 44 -22.30 -5.38 8.45
C GLY A 44 -23.70 -5.94 8.19
N ASP A 45 -24.73 -5.24 8.65
CA ASP A 45 -26.14 -5.65 8.52
C ASP A 45 -26.73 -5.45 7.11
N ARG A 46 -25.92 -5.04 6.14
CA ARG A 46 -26.35 -4.81 4.75
C ARG A 46 -25.82 -5.92 3.86
N ASP A 47 -26.61 -6.36 2.90
CA ASP A 47 -26.17 -7.37 1.92
C ASP A 47 -25.09 -6.82 0.97
N LYS A 48 -25.16 -5.53 0.62
CA LYS A 48 -24.20 -4.83 -0.25
C LYS A 48 -24.32 -3.31 -0.14
N TYR A 49 -23.32 -2.60 -0.67
CA TYR A 49 -23.43 -1.19 -1.03
C TYR A 49 -23.77 -1.06 -2.52
N ASP A 50 -24.61 -0.08 -2.87
CA ASP A 50 -24.97 0.19 -4.28
C ASP A 50 -23.81 0.77 -5.08
N GLU A 51 -22.86 1.44 -4.40
CA GLU A 51 -21.65 2.00 -4.98
C GLU A 51 -20.41 1.69 -4.11
N PRO A 52 -19.20 1.63 -4.70
CA PRO A 52 -17.96 1.42 -3.95
C PRO A 52 -17.70 2.52 -2.91
N VAL A 53 -17.49 2.14 -1.65
CA VAL A 53 -17.16 3.10 -0.58
C VAL A 53 -15.67 3.44 -0.62
N ILE A 54 -15.31 4.49 -1.34
CA ILE A 54 -13.92 4.89 -1.58
C ILE A 54 -13.45 5.92 -0.54
N PHE A 55 -12.21 5.80 -0.09
CA PHE A 55 -11.54 6.81 0.75
C PHE A 55 -10.06 6.98 0.38
N LEU A 56 -9.43 8.03 0.91
CA LEU A 56 -8.03 8.36 0.65
C LEU A 56 -7.15 8.08 1.87
N LYS A 57 -5.93 7.58 1.60
CA LYS A 57 -4.81 7.68 2.54
C LYS A 57 -3.75 8.62 1.95
N PRO A 58 -3.10 9.48 2.76
CA PRO A 58 -2.04 10.33 2.27
C PRO A 58 -0.81 9.48 1.88
N PRO A 59 -0.02 9.87 0.86
CA PRO A 59 1.24 9.19 0.53
C PRO A 59 2.22 9.07 1.69
N SER A 60 2.19 10.02 2.62
CA SER A 60 3.02 10.01 3.84
C SER A 60 2.69 8.87 4.80
N ALA A 61 1.61 8.10 4.59
CA ALA A 61 1.25 6.94 5.39
C ALA A 61 1.89 5.63 4.92
N VAL A 62 2.66 5.63 3.82
CA VAL A 62 3.33 4.43 3.32
C VAL A 62 4.61 4.18 4.12
N ILE A 63 4.79 2.94 4.58
CA ILE A 63 6.01 2.42 5.21
C ILE A 63 6.43 1.11 4.53
N GLY A 64 7.69 0.72 4.71
CA GLY A 64 8.28 -0.50 4.15
C GLY A 64 7.81 -1.78 4.83
N HIS A 65 8.23 -2.93 4.28
CA HIS A 65 7.94 -4.22 4.90
C HIS A 65 8.78 -4.40 6.16
N GLY A 66 8.13 -4.63 7.30
CA GLY A 66 8.80 -4.83 8.58
C GLY A 66 9.00 -3.54 9.40
N ASP A 67 8.67 -2.38 8.83
CA ASP A 67 8.70 -1.10 9.54
C ASP A 67 7.67 -1.05 10.68
N SER A 68 8.02 -0.32 11.73
CA SER A 68 7.13 -0.09 12.87
C SER A 68 5.89 0.72 12.48
N ILE A 69 4.73 0.31 13.00
CA ILE A 69 3.50 1.10 12.95
C ILE A 69 3.49 2.05 14.15
N GLU A 70 3.83 3.31 13.92
CA GLU A 70 3.85 4.33 14.96
C GLU A 70 2.43 4.79 15.32
N ILE A 71 2.03 4.55 16.58
CA ILE A 71 0.73 4.99 17.11
C ILE A 71 0.96 6.25 17.94
N THR A 72 0.28 7.34 17.58
CA THR A 72 0.42 8.60 18.31
C THR A 72 -0.41 8.59 19.60
N THR A 73 0.08 9.28 20.63
CA THR A 73 -0.57 9.40 21.95
C THR A 73 -1.98 10.01 21.89
N SER A 74 -2.29 10.77 20.84
CA SER A 74 -3.62 11.34 20.60
C SER A 74 -4.68 10.31 20.18
N MET A 75 -4.28 9.07 19.85
CA MET A 75 -5.19 7.97 19.49
C MET A 75 -5.65 7.13 20.69
N ASN A 76 -5.45 7.61 21.93
CA ASN A 76 -6.06 6.99 23.10
C ASN A 76 -7.58 7.20 23.05
N LYS A 77 -8.30 6.09 22.96
CA LYS A 77 -9.76 6.01 22.98
C LYS A 77 -10.31 6.33 24.37
#